data_AF-A0A7E4UMU4-F1
#
_entry.id   AF-A0A7E4UMU4-F1
#
_cell.length_a   1.000
_cell.length_b   1.000
_cell.length_c   1.000
_cell.angle_alpha   90.00
_cell.angle_beta   90.00
_cell.angle_gamma   90.00
#
_symmetry.space_group_name_H-M   'P 1'
#
loop_
_entity.id
_entity.type
_entity.pdbx_description
1 polymer ?
#
loop_
_entity_poly.entity_id
_entity_poly.type
_entity_poly.pdbx_seq_one_letter_code
_entity_poly.pdbx_strand_id
1 'polypeptide(L)'
;MSRLTLLALCAIVGTVVGQSCSNPSETRQVFGTYLNCLKTTIDNDYIALEDEVRNDHRAAAAACFAPTIAEANAKDRCVLAASDLDTKAWDRNGPLRDCSICRTFASSAIKAILSTPAEDQKCIRREISKSIAKEAEYCLKNKLSNFAGIPDIPDLEEGSFQAKESVINSISDFILINSRLSFCAERKPKRALTTKKCLANPFPGYYTKHCVAVNKCDSAAVGGCAAKLAETKAATCSCIDEARSDLKSRISGIADAINDAINGGRGGAPAIGGSGSKVDACVANIKRQLITPVNDWAATIDHALNSCIRNKPTGQSLGIDSLLNVGCRKVIADTSGTATGQLKTGFDFVNNLIDAMVERSKRFCGGPHCQ
;
A
#
# COMPACT_ATOMS: atom_id res chain seq x y z
N MET A 1 71.88 21.12 28.01
CA MET A 1 70.86 21.02 29.08
C MET A 1 69.49 21.34 28.49
N SER A 2 68.64 20.31 28.49
CA SER A 2 67.17 20.26 28.37
C SER A 2 66.41 21.28 27.52
N ARG A 3 65.90 20.82 26.36
CA ARG A 3 64.57 21.21 25.87
C ARG A 3 63.75 19.94 25.71
N LEU A 4 62.83 19.74 26.65
CA LEU A 4 61.84 18.68 26.70
C LEU A 4 60.71 19.06 25.72
N THR A 5 60.57 18.34 24.61
CA THR A 5 59.44 18.50 23.69
C THR A 5 58.38 17.46 24.06
N LEU A 6 57.34 17.90 24.77
CA LEU A 6 56.20 17.08 25.13
C LEU A 6 55.27 16.96 23.91
N LEU A 7 55.27 15.80 23.24
CA LEU A 7 54.30 15.44 22.22
C LEU A 7 53.05 14.89 22.91
N ALA A 8 52.02 15.71 23.05
CA ALA A 8 50.70 15.27 23.46
C ALA A 8 49.96 14.65 22.26
N LEU A 9 50.02 13.33 22.12
CA LEU A 9 49.08 12.59 21.27
C LEU A 9 47.73 12.55 21.98
N CYS A 10 46.81 13.43 21.59
CA CYS A 10 45.39 13.23 21.85
C CYS A 10 44.90 12.05 21.01
N ALA A 11 44.92 10.85 21.58
CA ALA A 11 44.13 9.74 21.07
C ALA A 11 42.65 10.07 21.30
N ILE A 12 41.99 10.58 20.26
CA ILE A 12 40.53 10.60 20.18
C ILE A 12 40.11 9.14 20.03
N VAL A 13 39.96 8.44 21.16
CA VAL A 13 39.23 7.18 21.22
C VAL A 13 37.78 7.56 20.95
N GLY A 14 37.36 7.44 19.69
CA GLY A 14 35.96 7.44 19.35
C GLY A 14 35.32 6.27 20.09
N THR A 15 34.65 6.56 21.20
CA THR A 15 33.79 5.59 21.87
C THR A 15 32.65 5.29 20.91
N VAL A 16 32.81 4.24 20.12
CA VAL A 16 31.68 3.51 19.55
C VAL A 16 30.91 3.01 20.77
N VAL A 17 29.90 3.75 21.20
CA VAL A 17 28.97 3.29 22.22
C VAL A 17 28.30 2.08 21.61
N GLY A 18 28.78 0.89 21.96
CA GLY A 18 28.18 -0.35 21.50
C GLY A 18 26.71 -0.33 21.90
N GLN A 19 25.82 -0.25 20.92
CA GLN A 19 24.39 -0.33 21.19
C GLN A 19 24.11 -1.72 21.79
N SER A 20 23.72 -1.70 23.05
CA SER A 20 23.11 -2.83 23.74
C SER A 20 21.69 -2.99 23.19
N CYS A 21 21.27 -4.22 22.87
CA CYS A 21 19.88 -4.57 22.55
C CYS A 21 19.29 -5.47 23.63
N SER A 22 19.74 -5.23 24.86
CA SER A 22 19.44 -6.08 26.01
C SER A 22 18.04 -5.81 26.55
N ASN A 23 17.47 -4.64 26.22
CA ASN A 23 16.10 -4.28 26.60
C ASN A 23 15.22 -3.85 25.41
N PRO A 24 13.88 -3.93 25.57
CA PRO A 24 12.93 -3.56 24.51
C PRO A 24 13.06 -2.10 24.02
N SER A 25 13.35 -1.15 24.90
CA SER A 25 13.44 0.27 24.56
C SER A 25 14.61 0.55 23.60
N GLU A 26 15.75 -0.11 23.82
CA GLU A 26 16.91 -0.04 22.92
C GLU A 26 16.58 -0.60 21.54
N THR A 27 15.85 -1.73 21.49
CA THR A 27 15.41 -2.31 20.21
C THR A 27 14.52 -1.35 19.41
N ARG A 28 13.58 -0.67 20.10
CA ARG A 28 12.74 0.37 19.48
C ARG A 28 13.57 1.53 18.94
N GLN A 29 14.57 1.97 19.70
CA GLN A 29 15.48 3.05 19.28
C GLN A 29 16.29 2.66 18.04
N VAL A 30 16.88 1.46 18.03
CA VAL A 30 17.64 0.93 16.89
C VAL A 30 16.78 0.87 15.63
N PHE A 31 15.53 0.40 15.76
CA PHE A 31 14.60 0.38 14.64
C PHE A 31 14.24 1.81 14.17
N GLY A 32 14.09 2.76 15.08
CA GLY A 32 13.90 4.17 14.74
C GLY A 32 15.09 4.79 14.00
N THR A 33 16.33 4.48 14.42
CA THR A 33 17.55 4.90 13.73
C THR A 33 17.62 4.31 12.32
N TYR A 34 17.26 3.04 12.16
CA TYR A 34 17.16 2.38 10.86
C TYR A 34 16.18 3.10 9.92
N LEU A 35 14.95 3.36 10.40
CA LEU A 35 13.92 4.05 9.60
C LEU A 35 14.34 5.45 9.19
N ASN A 36 15.02 6.20 10.08
CA ASN A 36 15.53 7.53 9.76
C ASN A 36 16.69 7.50 8.76
N CYS A 37 17.62 6.53 8.89
CA CYS A 37 18.66 6.32 7.88
C CYS A 37 18.04 6.07 6.50
N LEU A 38 17.01 5.22 6.46
CA LEU A 38 16.37 4.88 5.21
C LEU A 38 15.62 6.07 4.63
N LYS A 39 14.90 6.84 5.47
CA LYS A 39 14.28 8.10 5.04
C LYS A 39 15.30 9.00 4.35
N THR A 40 16.41 9.30 5.01
CA THR A 40 17.45 10.18 4.45
C THR A 40 18.02 9.62 3.14
N THR A 41 18.23 8.30 3.06
CA THR A 41 18.75 7.66 1.85
C THR A 41 17.74 7.73 0.70
N ILE A 42 16.45 7.46 0.98
CA ILE A 42 15.38 7.55 -0.02
C ILE A 42 15.17 8.99 -0.47
N ASP A 43 15.15 9.96 0.44
CA ASP A 43 14.90 11.37 0.10
C ASP A 43 16.01 11.93 -0.82
N ASN A 44 17.27 11.53 -0.60
CA ASN A 44 18.39 12.00 -1.41
C ASN A 44 18.34 11.51 -2.87
N ASP A 45 17.82 10.30 -3.10
CA ASP A 45 17.81 9.65 -4.41
C ASP A 45 16.38 9.28 -4.88
N TYR A 46 15.36 10.01 -4.39
CA TYR A 46 13.95 9.60 -4.51
C TYR A 46 13.54 9.34 -5.95
N ILE A 47 13.87 10.26 -6.88
CA ILE A 47 13.51 10.14 -8.30
C ILE A 47 14.18 8.89 -8.89
N ALA A 48 15.46 8.67 -8.62
CA ALA A 48 16.20 7.55 -9.16
C ALA A 48 15.69 6.19 -8.64
N LEU A 49 15.22 6.14 -7.39
CA LEU A 49 14.57 4.98 -6.79
C LEU A 49 13.16 4.78 -7.35
N GLU A 50 12.39 5.84 -7.54
CA GLU A 50 11.06 5.76 -8.15
C GLU A 50 11.12 5.24 -9.60
N ASP A 51 12.09 5.74 -10.37
CA ASP A 51 12.30 5.32 -11.74
C ASP A 51 12.77 3.86 -11.81
N GLU A 52 13.61 3.40 -10.87
CA GLU A 52 13.93 1.98 -10.72
C GLU A 52 12.65 1.17 -10.45
N VAL A 53 11.84 1.57 -9.46
CA VAL A 53 10.61 0.87 -9.12
C VAL A 53 9.71 0.70 -10.34
N ARG A 54 9.54 1.77 -11.12
CA ARG A 54 8.72 1.74 -12.33
C ARG A 54 9.32 0.84 -13.40
N ASN A 55 10.60 1.02 -13.73
CA ASN A 55 11.26 0.30 -14.82
C ASN A 55 11.33 -1.20 -14.53
N ASP A 56 11.63 -1.56 -13.28
CA ASP A 56 11.73 -2.94 -12.85
C ASP A 56 10.36 -3.62 -12.81
N HIS A 57 9.28 -2.92 -12.40
CA HIS A 57 7.93 -3.46 -12.53
C HIS A 57 7.55 -3.74 -13.99
N ARG A 58 7.91 -2.85 -14.93
CA ARG A 58 7.65 -3.06 -16.36
C ARG A 58 8.46 -4.22 -16.92
N ALA A 59 9.74 -4.31 -16.56
CA ALA A 59 10.61 -5.42 -16.93
C ALA A 59 10.09 -6.76 -16.35
N ALA A 60 9.62 -6.74 -15.10
CA ALA A 60 9.03 -7.90 -14.44
C ALA A 60 7.74 -8.34 -15.14
N ALA A 61 6.89 -7.39 -15.55
CA ALA A 61 5.71 -7.68 -16.34
C ALA A 61 6.08 -8.35 -17.67
N ALA A 62 7.07 -7.81 -18.39
CA ALA A 62 7.53 -8.36 -19.66
C ALA A 62 8.16 -9.76 -19.51
N ALA A 63 8.85 -10.04 -18.40
CA ALA A 63 9.46 -11.34 -18.13
C ALA A 63 8.46 -12.39 -17.65
N CYS A 64 7.49 -12.00 -16.82
CA CYS A 64 6.61 -12.93 -16.12
C CYS A 64 5.23 -13.13 -16.75
N PHE A 65 4.76 -12.20 -17.58
CA PHE A 65 3.53 -12.34 -18.34
C PHE A 65 3.83 -12.75 -19.78
N ALA A 66 2.84 -13.37 -20.42
CA ALA A 66 2.87 -13.59 -21.85
C ALA A 66 2.19 -12.40 -22.58
N PRO A 67 2.77 -11.86 -23.66
CA PRO A 67 2.17 -10.78 -24.43
C PRO A 67 0.91 -11.21 -25.20
N THR A 68 0.73 -12.51 -25.47
CA THR A 68 -0.40 -13.03 -26.26
C THR A 68 -1.05 -14.26 -25.62
N ILE A 69 -2.29 -14.56 -26.02
CA ILE A 69 -3.00 -15.78 -25.57
C ILE A 69 -2.27 -17.06 -26.00
N ALA A 70 -1.71 -17.08 -27.21
CA ALA A 70 -0.97 -18.24 -27.72
C ALA A 70 0.23 -18.55 -26.83
N GLU A 71 1.02 -17.52 -26.50
CA GLU A 71 2.18 -17.67 -25.63
C GLU A 71 1.78 -17.96 -24.17
N ALA A 72 0.69 -17.38 -23.69
CA ALA A 72 0.13 -17.67 -22.37
C ALA A 72 -0.24 -19.15 -22.22
N ASN A 73 -0.74 -19.77 -23.29
CA ASN A 73 -1.04 -21.20 -23.30
C ASN A 73 0.23 -22.06 -23.34
N ALA A 74 1.26 -21.62 -24.07
CA ALA A 74 2.53 -22.35 -24.15
C ALA A 74 3.35 -22.28 -22.85
N LYS A 75 3.41 -21.12 -22.20
CA LYS A 75 4.26 -20.86 -21.01
C LYS A 75 3.53 -20.98 -19.67
N ASP A 76 2.22 -21.25 -19.70
CA ASP A 76 1.31 -21.18 -18.56
C ASP A 76 1.47 -19.88 -17.74
N ARG A 77 1.46 -18.74 -18.44
CA ARG A 77 1.54 -17.38 -17.86
C ARG A 77 0.28 -16.59 -18.18
N CYS A 78 -0.09 -15.65 -17.31
CA CYS A 78 -1.17 -14.72 -17.57
C CYS A 78 -0.82 -13.78 -18.73
N VAL A 79 -1.83 -13.22 -19.39
CA VAL A 79 -1.65 -12.30 -20.52
C VAL A 79 -1.50 -10.86 -20.03
N LEU A 80 -0.44 -10.20 -20.46
CA LEU A 80 -0.23 -8.75 -20.33
C LEU A 80 0.80 -8.32 -21.39
N ALA A 81 0.41 -7.43 -22.29
CA ALA A 81 1.33 -6.86 -23.27
C ALA A 81 2.04 -5.63 -22.68
N ALA A 82 3.29 -5.37 -23.07
CA ALA A 82 4.02 -4.20 -22.62
C ALA A 82 3.28 -2.88 -22.94
N SER A 83 2.62 -2.83 -24.11
CA SER A 83 1.82 -1.68 -24.55
C SER A 83 0.61 -1.38 -23.65
N ASP A 84 0.12 -2.37 -22.90
CA ASP A 84 -0.98 -2.14 -21.95
C ASP A 84 -0.54 -1.19 -20.81
N LEU A 85 0.77 -1.10 -20.54
CA LEU A 85 1.36 -0.24 -19.51
C LEU A 85 1.62 1.19 -20.01
N ASP A 86 1.39 1.49 -21.29
CA ASP A 86 1.58 2.84 -21.83
C ASP A 86 0.38 3.77 -21.58
N THR A 87 -0.71 3.20 -21.06
CA THR A 87 -1.91 3.95 -20.65
C THR A 87 -2.11 3.89 -19.14
N LYS A 88 -2.80 4.87 -18.55
CA LYS A 88 -3.04 4.85 -17.10
C LYS A 88 -4.13 3.83 -16.75
N ALA A 89 -4.04 3.22 -15.57
CA ALA A 89 -4.97 2.21 -15.09
C ALA A 89 -6.45 2.68 -15.05
N TRP A 90 -6.66 3.98 -14.87
CA TRP A 90 -7.98 4.62 -14.85
C TRP A 90 -8.37 5.29 -16.18
N ASP A 91 -7.53 5.20 -17.22
CA ASP A 91 -7.86 5.71 -18.55
C ASP A 91 -8.95 4.88 -19.22
N ARG A 92 -9.48 5.40 -20.33
CA ARG A 92 -10.54 4.75 -21.11
C ARG A 92 -10.18 3.35 -21.59
N ASN A 93 -8.90 3.01 -21.73
CA ASN A 93 -8.46 1.69 -22.17
C ASN A 93 -7.97 0.79 -21.02
N GLY A 94 -7.98 1.28 -19.77
CA GLY A 94 -7.52 0.54 -18.60
C GLY A 94 -8.54 -0.51 -18.10
N PRO A 95 -8.24 -1.19 -16.98
CA PRO A 95 -9.09 -2.19 -16.33
C PRO A 95 -10.53 -1.73 -16.07
N LEU A 96 -10.75 -0.41 -15.99
CA LEU A 96 -12.04 0.21 -15.72
C LEU A 96 -12.82 0.59 -16.99
N ARG A 97 -12.34 0.27 -18.20
CA ARG A 97 -12.95 0.70 -19.48
C ARG A 97 -14.46 0.50 -19.52
N ASP A 98 -14.89 -0.70 -19.14
CA ASP A 98 -16.28 -1.17 -19.26
C ASP A 98 -17.11 -0.83 -18.00
N CYS A 99 -16.54 -0.04 -17.07
CA CYS A 99 -17.18 0.41 -15.84
C CYS A 99 -17.12 1.94 -15.71
N SER A 100 -18.10 2.64 -16.27
CA SER A 100 -18.18 4.10 -16.23
C SER A 100 -18.18 4.66 -14.80
N ILE A 101 -18.89 4.00 -13.87
CA ILE A 101 -18.94 4.34 -12.44
C ILE A 101 -17.54 4.22 -11.82
N CYS A 102 -16.84 3.11 -12.08
CA CYS A 102 -15.50 2.87 -11.55
C CYS A 102 -14.52 3.92 -12.06
N ARG A 103 -14.58 4.31 -13.34
CA ARG A 103 -13.70 5.36 -13.88
C ARG A 103 -13.90 6.69 -13.18
N THR A 104 -15.16 7.10 -12.93
CA THR A 104 -15.45 8.34 -12.19
C THR A 104 -14.93 8.27 -10.76
N PHE A 105 -15.11 7.12 -10.10
CA PHE A 105 -14.59 6.89 -8.75
C PHE A 105 -13.05 6.96 -8.75
N ALA A 106 -12.40 6.17 -9.60
CA ALA A 106 -10.94 6.08 -9.69
C ALA A 106 -10.31 7.42 -10.04
N SER A 107 -10.86 8.14 -11.02
CA SER A 107 -10.38 9.47 -11.39
C SER A 107 -10.50 10.45 -10.23
N SER A 108 -11.59 10.39 -9.46
CA SER A 108 -11.80 11.24 -8.28
C SER A 108 -10.82 10.90 -7.15
N ALA A 109 -10.64 9.61 -6.84
CA ALA A 109 -9.71 9.14 -5.81
C ALA A 109 -8.25 9.50 -6.15
N ILE A 110 -7.84 9.26 -7.40
CA ILE A 110 -6.50 9.60 -7.91
C ILE A 110 -6.30 11.12 -7.92
N LYS A 111 -7.30 11.90 -8.35
CA LYS A 111 -7.23 13.36 -8.31
C LYS A 111 -7.12 13.86 -6.87
N ALA A 112 -7.89 13.30 -5.94
CA ALA A 112 -7.83 13.66 -4.52
C ALA A 112 -6.47 13.30 -3.88
N ILE A 113 -5.88 12.16 -4.22
CA ILE A 113 -4.61 11.74 -3.62
C ILE A 113 -3.42 12.47 -4.25
N LEU A 114 -3.40 12.62 -5.58
CA LEU A 114 -2.21 13.06 -6.31
C LEU A 114 -2.27 14.53 -6.73
N SER A 115 -3.45 15.17 -6.72
CA SER A 115 -3.60 16.60 -7.06
C SER A 115 -3.79 17.51 -5.85
N THR A 116 -3.84 16.93 -4.65
CA THR A 116 -3.80 17.68 -3.39
C THR A 116 -2.42 18.33 -3.22
N PRO A 117 -2.31 19.54 -2.62
CA PRO A 117 -1.03 20.20 -2.36
C PRO A 117 -0.07 19.35 -1.53
N ALA A 118 1.24 19.61 -1.64
CA ALA A 118 2.30 18.83 -0.97
C ALA A 118 2.09 18.68 0.54
N GLU A 119 1.81 19.79 1.23
CA GLU A 119 1.60 19.83 2.68
C GLU A 119 0.36 19.03 3.12
N ASP A 120 -0.71 19.14 2.35
CA ASP A 120 -1.96 18.41 2.62
C ASP A 120 -1.75 16.90 2.37
N GLN A 121 -1.01 16.51 1.31
CA GLN A 121 -0.63 15.11 1.07
C GLN A 121 0.25 14.56 2.20
N LYS A 122 1.25 15.32 2.65
CA LYS A 122 2.13 14.95 3.77
C LYS A 122 1.31 14.72 5.05
N CYS A 123 0.34 15.60 5.32
CA CYS A 123 -0.59 15.44 6.43
C CYS A 123 -1.41 14.14 6.29
N ILE A 124 -2.01 13.89 5.12
CA ILE A 124 -2.81 12.68 4.87
C ILE A 124 -1.95 11.43 5.09
N ARG A 125 -0.76 11.37 4.47
CA ARG A 125 0.17 10.22 4.62
C ARG A 125 0.53 9.99 6.08
N ARG A 126 0.78 11.05 6.86
CA ARG A 126 1.10 10.93 8.28
C ARG A 126 -0.05 10.32 9.09
N GLU A 127 -1.30 10.75 8.87
CA GLU A 127 -2.45 10.17 9.59
C GLU A 127 -2.70 8.70 9.21
N ILE A 128 -2.51 8.36 7.92
CA ILE A 128 -2.57 6.97 7.46
C ILE A 128 -1.44 6.12 8.06
N SER A 129 -0.19 6.61 8.05
CA SER A 129 0.96 5.90 8.62
C SER A 129 0.79 5.63 10.12
N LYS A 130 0.22 6.56 10.89
CA LYS A 130 -0.12 6.33 12.31
C LYS A 130 -1.10 5.17 12.48
N SER A 131 -2.08 5.07 11.59
CA SER A 131 -3.10 4.02 11.65
C SER A 131 -2.54 2.66 11.25
N ILE A 132 -1.66 2.62 10.24
CA ILE A 132 -0.87 1.43 9.89
C ILE A 132 0.02 0.99 11.06
N ALA A 133 0.68 1.93 11.74
CA ALA A 133 1.52 1.62 12.90
C ALA A 133 0.71 0.98 14.03
N LYS A 134 -0.55 1.38 14.25
CA LYS A 134 -1.43 0.72 15.22
C LYS A 134 -1.76 -0.73 14.86
N GLU A 135 -2.06 -1.02 13.58
CA GLU A 135 -2.28 -2.40 13.11
C GLU A 135 -1.03 -3.25 13.32
N ALA A 136 0.12 -2.73 12.89
CA ALA A 136 1.38 -3.43 13.02
C ALA A 136 1.74 -3.64 14.50
N GLU A 137 1.51 -2.67 15.38
CA GLU A 137 1.73 -2.81 16.83
C GLU A 137 0.80 -3.88 17.45
N TYR A 138 -0.48 -3.89 17.08
CA TYR A 138 -1.43 -4.91 17.55
C TYR A 138 -0.99 -6.32 17.15
N CYS A 139 -0.56 -6.50 15.89
CA CYS A 139 -0.02 -7.77 15.41
C CYS A 139 1.30 -8.14 16.10
N LEU A 140 2.23 -7.19 16.25
CA LEU A 140 3.55 -7.43 16.84
C LEU A 140 3.49 -7.82 18.31
N LYS A 141 2.56 -7.24 19.09
CA LYS A 141 2.32 -7.63 20.49
C LYS A 141 1.99 -9.12 20.64
N ASN A 142 1.40 -9.73 19.62
CA ASN A 142 1.07 -11.16 19.61
C ASN A 142 2.23 -12.04 19.13
N LYS A 143 3.23 -11.47 18.43
CA LYS A 143 4.35 -12.22 17.82
C LYS A 143 5.67 -12.10 18.58
N LEU A 144 5.92 -10.96 19.23
CA LEU A 144 7.17 -10.68 19.91
C LEU A 144 6.92 -10.51 21.41
N SER A 145 7.43 -11.46 22.21
CA SER A 145 7.49 -11.29 23.67
C SER A 145 8.35 -10.08 24.02
N ASN A 146 7.88 -9.23 24.94
CA ASN A 146 8.55 -7.98 25.35
C ASN A 146 8.67 -6.93 24.24
N PHE A 147 7.65 -6.81 23.37
CA PHE A 147 7.60 -5.76 22.36
C PHE A 147 7.46 -4.35 22.98
N ALA A 148 8.35 -3.42 22.64
CA ALA A 148 8.39 -2.06 23.19
C ALA A 148 7.55 -1.02 22.42
N GLY A 149 6.83 -1.44 21.39
CA GLY A 149 6.12 -0.54 20.46
C GLY A 149 6.92 -0.24 19.21
N ILE A 150 6.23 0.21 18.16
CA ILE A 150 6.85 0.71 16.93
C ILE A 150 7.29 2.16 17.17
N PRO A 151 8.50 2.59 16.74
CA PRO A 151 8.83 4.01 16.65
C PRO A 151 7.91 4.71 15.65
N ASP A 152 7.85 6.04 15.67
CA ASP A 152 7.11 6.77 14.64
C ASP A 152 7.70 6.45 13.26
N ILE A 153 6.86 6.02 12.31
CA ILE A 153 7.29 5.72 10.95
C ILE A 153 7.47 7.06 10.21
N PRO A 154 8.68 7.39 9.74
CA PRO A 154 8.90 8.59 8.96
C PRO A 154 8.11 8.58 7.65
N ASP A 155 7.80 9.76 7.11
CA ASP A 155 7.27 9.86 5.74
C ASP A 155 8.39 9.53 4.73
N LEU A 156 8.38 8.29 4.24
CA LEU A 156 9.30 7.80 3.21
C LEU A 156 8.94 8.31 1.80
N GLU A 157 7.80 8.99 1.67
CA GLU A 157 7.28 9.53 0.40
C GLU A 157 7.35 11.06 0.38
N GLU A 158 8.20 11.69 1.19
CA GLU A 158 8.34 13.15 1.22
C GLU A 158 8.84 13.70 -0.12
N GLY A 159 9.79 13.01 -0.77
CA GLY A 159 10.25 13.32 -2.13
C GLY A 159 9.22 13.09 -3.23
N SER A 160 8.08 12.45 -2.95
CA SER A 160 7.08 12.07 -3.96
C SER A 160 6.51 13.25 -4.73
N PHE A 161 6.46 14.44 -4.11
CA PHE A 161 5.87 15.62 -4.72
C PHE A 161 6.69 16.13 -5.91
N GLN A 162 8.02 16.08 -5.80
CA GLN A 162 8.93 16.48 -6.88
C GLN A 162 8.92 15.45 -8.02
N ALA A 163 8.65 14.18 -7.69
CA ALA A 163 8.57 13.06 -8.62
C ALA A 163 7.13 12.69 -9.02
N LYS A 164 6.16 13.61 -8.86
CA LYS A 164 4.72 13.33 -8.92
C LYS A 164 4.30 12.49 -10.14
N GLU A 165 4.81 12.80 -11.32
CA GLU A 165 4.48 12.07 -12.54
C GLU A 165 5.04 10.64 -12.54
N SER A 166 6.29 10.45 -12.09
CA SER A 166 6.89 9.12 -11.97
C SER A 166 6.11 8.26 -10.96
N VAL A 167 5.72 8.85 -9.82
CA VAL A 167 4.86 8.21 -8.80
C VAL A 167 3.50 7.81 -9.37
N ILE A 168 2.83 8.71 -10.11
CA ILE A 168 1.54 8.42 -10.78
C ILE A 168 1.69 7.21 -11.71
N ASN A 169 2.73 7.19 -12.53
CA ASN A 169 2.94 6.15 -13.53
C ASN A 169 3.30 4.81 -12.88
N SER A 170 4.14 4.83 -11.85
CA SER A 170 4.50 3.65 -11.05
C SER A 170 3.29 3.01 -10.35
N ILE A 171 2.44 3.83 -9.72
CA ILE A 171 1.18 3.36 -9.13
C ILE A 171 0.26 2.77 -10.21
N SER A 172 0.16 3.42 -11.37
CA SER A 172 -0.64 2.93 -12.48
C SER A 172 -0.15 1.58 -12.99
N ASP A 173 1.15 1.42 -13.23
CA ASP A 173 1.76 0.17 -13.70
C ASP A 173 1.49 -0.96 -12.69
N PHE A 174 1.65 -0.68 -11.39
CA PHE A 174 1.32 -1.62 -10.32
C PHE A 174 -0.14 -2.07 -10.36
N ILE A 175 -1.09 -1.13 -10.50
CA ILE A 175 -2.52 -1.45 -10.56
C ILE A 175 -2.83 -2.29 -11.80
N LEU A 176 -2.26 -1.97 -12.96
CA LEU A 176 -2.46 -2.71 -14.21
C LEU A 176 -2.01 -4.16 -14.08
N ILE A 177 -0.78 -4.36 -13.59
CA ILE A 177 -0.18 -5.69 -13.38
C ILE A 177 -1.05 -6.54 -12.44
N ASN A 178 -1.41 -5.97 -11.28
CA ASN A 178 -2.19 -6.70 -10.28
C ASN A 178 -3.64 -6.94 -10.73
N SER A 179 -4.26 -5.99 -11.44
CA SER A 179 -5.61 -6.17 -12.00
C SER A 179 -5.64 -7.31 -13.01
N ARG A 180 -4.61 -7.41 -13.87
CA ARG A 180 -4.47 -8.48 -14.86
C ARG A 180 -4.24 -9.83 -14.19
N LEU A 181 -3.44 -9.87 -13.13
CA LEU A 181 -3.22 -11.07 -12.34
C LEU A 181 -4.51 -11.55 -11.66
N SER A 182 -5.28 -10.65 -11.05
CA SER A 182 -6.58 -10.98 -10.42
C SER A 182 -7.60 -11.49 -11.45
N PHE A 183 -7.73 -10.80 -12.59
CA PHE A 183 -8.61 -11.22 -13.69
C PHE A 183 -8.24 -12.61 -14.23
N CYS A 184 -6.94 -12.90 -14.31
CA CYS A 184 -6.43 -14.21 -14.70
C CYS A 184 -6.74 -15.27 -13.64
N ALA A 185 -6.62 -14.94 -12.35
CA ALA A 185 -6.87 -15.87 -11.24
C ALA A 185 -8.31 -16.39 -11.20
N GLU A 186 -9.29 -15.53 -11.52
CA GLU A 186 -10.71 -15.91 -11.59
C GLU A 186 -10.99 -17.00 -12.64
N ARG A 187 -10.22 -17.03 -13.74
CA ARG A 187 -10.48 -17.93 -14.89
C ARG A 187 -9.50 -19.10 -14.97
N LYS A 188 -8.25 -18.86 -14.56
CA LYS A 188 -7.10 -19.77 -14.68
C LYS A 188 -6.22 -19.64 -13.42
N PRO A 189 -6.68 -20.13 -12.26
CA PRO A 189 -6.01 -19.92 -10.97
C PRO A 189 -4.57 -20.48 -10.93
N LYS A 190 -4.32 -21.64 -11.55
CA LYS A 190 -2.97 -22.23 -11.64
C LYS A 190 -1.99 -21.32 -12.40
N ARG A 191 -2.42 -20.79 -13.55
CA ARG A 191 -1.66 -19.85 -14.37
C ARG A 191 -1.33 -18.55 -13.63
N ALA A 192 -2.31 -18.02 -12.90
CA ALA A 192 -2.12 -16.86 -12.05
C ALA A 192 -1.11 -17.13 -10.94
N LEU A 193 -1.17 -18.30 -10.29
CA LEU A 193 -0.18 -18.70 -9.29
C LEU A 193 1.23 -18.80 -9.90
N THR A 194 1.38 -19.41 -11.07
CA THR A 194 2.65 -19.50 -11.80
C THR A 194 3.22 -18.09 -12.07
N THR A 195 2.39 -17.20 -12.61
CA THR A 195 2.74 -15.79 -12.89
C THR A 195 3.15 -15.05 -11.61
N LYS A 196 2.35 -15.16 -10.54
CA LYS A 196 2.63 -14.57 -9.22
C LYS A 196 3.96 -15.04 -8.65
N LYS A 197 4.30 -16.32 -8.80
CA LYS A 197 5.59 -16.87 -8.35
C LYS A 197 6.78 -16.26 -9.09
N CYS A 198 6.64 -15.96 -10.39
CA CYS A 198 7.70 -15.28 -11.14
C CYS A 198 7.87 -13.82 -10.68
N LEU A 199 6.76 -13.09 -10.50
CA LEU A 199 6.81 -11.70 -10.06
C LEU A 199 7.49 -11.50 -8.68
N ALA A 200 7.59 -12.55 -7.87
CA ALA A 200 8.27 -12.48 -6.58
C ALA A 200 9.79 -12.28 -6.71
N ASN A 201 10.41 -12.81 -7.77
CA ASN A 201 11.81 -12.58 -8.11
C ASN A 201 11.99 -12.76 -9.63
N PRO A 202 11.64 -11.73 -10.43
CA PRO A 202 11.43 -11.87 -11.87
C PRO A 202 12.74 -12.00 -12.66
N PHE A 203 13.83 -11.38 -12.17
CA PHE A 203 15.15 -11.40 -12.80
C PHE A 203 16.25 -11.00 -11.81
N PRO A 204 17.52 -11.38 -12.04
CA PRO A 204 18.65 -10.94 -11.22
C PRO A 204 18.81 -9.41 -11.26
N GLY A 205 18.94 -8.78 -10.08
CA GLY A 205 19.09 -7.32 -9.98
C GLY A 205 17.76 -6.55 -9.89
N TYR A 206 16.64 -7.23 -9.69
CA TYR A 206 15.37 -6.59 -9.36
C TYR A 206 15.52 -5.72 -8.09
N TYR A 207 15.25 -4.42 -8.22
CA TYR A 207 15.36 -3.41 -7.16
C TYR A 207 16.78 -3.23 -6.59
N THR A 208 17.79 -3.23 -7.45
CA THR A 208 19.20 -3.14 -7.05
C THR A 208 19.50 -1.90 -6.18
N LYS A 209 19.13 -0.69 -6.61
CA LYS A 209 19.41 0.54 -5.87
C LYS A 209 18.64 0.58 -4.56
N HIS A 210 17.39 0.14 -4.58
CA HIS A 210 16.59 0.01 -3.36
C HIS A 210 17.22 -0.94 -2.36
N CYS A 211 17.73 -2.09 -2.81
CA CYS A 211 18.45 -3.04 -1.96
C CYS A 211 19.76 -2.45 -1.42
N VAL A 212 20.49 -1.67 -2.21
CA VAL A 212 21.67 -0.94 -1.72
C VAL A 212 21.30 0.04 -0.60
N ALA A 213 20.18 0.77 -0.74
CA ALA A 213 19.70 1.68 0.30
C ALA A 213 19.33 0.95 1.60
N VAL A 214 18.61 -0.17 1.48
CA VAL A 214 18.23 -1.01 2.62
C VAL A 214 19.47 -1.57 3.32
N ASN A 215 20.39 -2.17 2.56
CA ASN A 215 21.59 -2.82 3.09
C ASN A 215 22.55 -1.81 3.74
N LYS A 216 22.64 -0.59 3.18
CA LYS A 216 23.39 0.53 3.79
C LYS A 216 22.86 0.85 5.18
N CYS A 217 21.54 0.90 5.37
CA CYS A 217 20.94 1.24 6.66
C CYS A 217 20.92 0.06 7.64
N ASP A 218 20.77 -1.17 7.16
CA ASP A 218 21.00 -2.37 7.98
C ASP A 218 22.44 -2.36 8.53
N SER A 219 23.40 -2.00 7.68
CA SER A 219 24.83 -1.87 8.03
C SER A 219 25.17 -0.56 8.74
N ALA A 220 24.21 0.33 9.01
CA ALA A 220 24.43 1.55 9.81
C ALA A 220 23.94 1.37 11.25
N ALA A 221 23.02 0.43 11.47
CA ALA A 221 22.54 0.03 12.79
C ALA A 221 23.55 -0.87 13.55
N VAL A 222 24.84 -0.64 13.36
CA VAL A 222 25.93 -1.56 13.75
C VAL A 222 26.17 -1.54 15.26
N GLY A 223 26.00 -2.71 15.84
CA GLY A 223 26.25 -3.07 17.23
C GLY A 223 25.85 -4.54 17.44
N GLY A 224 25.75 -5.02 18.68
CA GLY A 224 25.22 -6.36 19.00
C GLY A 224 23.73 -6.57 18.68
N CYS A 225 23.12 -5.62 17.96
CA CYS A 225 21.70 -5.46 17.71
C CYS A 225 21.22 -5.97 16.34
N ALA A 226 22.13 -6.33 15.43
CA ALA A 226 21.78 -6.64 14.04
C ALA A 226 20.71 -7.75 13.94
N ALA A 227 20.84 -8.81 14.72
CA ALA A 227 19.87 -9.91 14.75
C ALA A 227 18.48 -9.43 15.23
N LYS A 228 18.45 -8.58 16.26
CA LYS A 228 17.20 -8.06 16.82
C LYS A 228 16.51 -7.08 15.88
N LEU A 229 17.29 -6.26 15.16
CA LEU A 229 16.79 -5.39 14.10
C LEU A 229 16.20 -6.22 12.96
N ALA A 230 16.90 -7.25 12.50
CA ALA A 230 16.40 -8.13 11.44
C ALA A 230 15.09 -8.83 11.83
N GLU A 231 15.01 -9.37 13.05
CA GLU A 231 13.79 -9.97 13.62
C GLU A 231 12.64 -8.96 13.68
N THR A 232 12.90 -7.77 14.25
CA THR A 232 11.88 -6.71 14.40
C THR A 232 11.39 -6.21 13.04
N LYS A 233 12.30 -6.01 12.08
CA LYS A 233 11.99 -5.62 10.71
C LYS A 233 11.12 -6.67 10.04
N ALA A 234 11.54 -7.94 10.04
CA ALA A 234 10.80 -9.04 9.44
C ALA A 234 9.40 -9.21 10.04
N ALA A 235 9.28 -9.14 11.37
CA ALA A 235 8.01 -9.22 12.06
C ALA A 235 7.09 -8.03 11.70
N THR A 236 7.63 -6.81 11.65
CA THR A 236 6.87 -5.61 11.27
C THR A 236 6.32 -5.72 9.86
N CYS A 237 7.17 -6.14 8.92
CA CYS A 237 6.79 -6.35 7.52
C CYS A 237 5.73 -7.44 7.35
N SER A 238 5.88 -8.57 8.05
CA SER A 238 4.88 -9.63 8.10
C SER A 238 3.53 -9.12 8.63
N CYS A 239 3.53 -8.32 9.69
CA CYS A 239 2.31 -7.73 10.24
C CYS A 239 1.62 -6.75 9.30
N ILE A 240 2.38 -5.94 8.56
CA ILE A 240 1.84 -5.05 7.53
C ILE A 240 1.19 -5.87 6.40
N ASP A 241 1.86 -6.93 5.94
CA ASP A 241 1.33 -7.80 4.88
C ASP A 241 0.08 -8.58 5.34
N GLU A 242 0.00 -8.98 6.61
CA GLU A 242 -1.19 -9.59 7.21
C GLU A 242 -2.37 -8.61 7.29
N ALA A 243 -2.14 -7.41 7.84
CA ALA A 243 -3.18 -6.38 7.94
C ALA A 243 -3.71 -5.98 6.54
N ARG A 244 -2.80 -5.85 5.57
CA ARG A 244 -3.16 -5.62 4.16
C ARG A 244 -3.99 -6.78 3.60
N SER A 245 -3.58 -8.02 3.83
CA SER A 245 -4.29 -9.19 3.32
C SER A 245 -5.70 -9.32 3.93
N ASP A 246 -5.84 -9.03 5.22
CA ASP A 246 -7.14 -8.99 5.91
C ASP A 246 -8.05 -7.89 5.33
N LEU A 247 -7.53 -6.67 5.19
CA LEU A 247 -8.27 -5.56 4.58
C LEU A 247 -8.72 -5.89 3.14
N LYS A 248 -7.84 -6.51 2.34
CA LYS A 248 -8.16 -6.94 0.97
C LYS A 248 -9.25 -8.01 0.95
N SER A 249 -9.18 -8.98 1.86
CA SER A 249 -10.21 -10.02 2.00
C SER A 249 -11.57 -9.41 2.34
N ARG A 250 -11.60 -8.47 3.29
CA ARG A 250 -12.80 -7.73 3.69
C ARG A 250 -13.40 -6.91 2.55
N ILE A 251 -12.56 -6.17 1.81
CA ILE A 251 -13.03 -5.37 0.67
C ILE A 251 -13.55 -6.27 -0.46
N SER A 252 -12.90 -7.41 -0.71
CA SER A 252 -13.37 -8.38 -1.71
C SER A 252 -14.76 -8.95 -1.35
N GLY A 253 -15.05 -9.11 -0.05
CA GLY A 253 -16.35 -9.56 0.45
C GLY A 253 -17.46 -8.50 0.43
N ILE A 254 -17.16 -7.24 0.08
CA ILE A 254 -18.17 -6.17 0.02
C ILE A 254 -19.23 -6.47 -1.04
N ALA A 255 -18.84 -6.97 -2.22
CA ALA A 255 -19.81 -7.26 -3.29
C ALA A 255 -20.86 -8.29 -2.84
N ASP A 256 -20.44 -9.31 -2.09
CA ASP A 256 -21.32 -10.33 -1.52
C ASP A 256 -22.22 -9.73 -0.42
N ALA A 257 -21.65 -8.91 0.48
CA ALA A 257 -22.41 -8.23 1.53
C ALA A 257 -23.48 -7.27 0.98
N ILE A 258 -23.24 -6.66 -0.18
CA ILE A 258 -24.21 -5.81 -0.89
C ILE A 258 -25.32 -6.66 -1.50
N ASN A 259 -24.98 -7.78 -2.13
CA ASN A 259 -25.97 -8.74 -2.64
C ASN A 259 -26.87 -9.25 -1.50
N ASP A 260 -26.29 -9.57 -0.35
CA ASP A 260 -27.05 -10.02 0.82
C ASP A 260 -27.97 -8.94 1.37
N ALA A 261 -27.53 -7.67 1.40
CA ALA A 261 -28.37 -6.55 1.84
C ALA A 261 -29.56 -6.30 0.90
N ILE A 262 -29.38 -6.53 -0.41
CA ILE A 262 -30.41 -6.31 -1.43
C ILE A 262 -31.38 -7.50 -1.49
N ASN A 263 -30.87 -8.73 -1.38
CA ASN A 263 -31.64 -9.96 -1.53
C ASN A 263 -32.21 -10.51 -0.22
N GLY A 264 -31.57 -10.23 0.93
CA GLY A 264 -31.98 -10.67 2.27
C GLY A 264 -33.27 -10.03 2.80
N GLY A 265 -33.81 -9.03 2.10
CA GLY A 265 -35.09 -8.38 2.44
C GLY A 265 -36.36 -9.18 2.12
N ARG A 266 -36.27 -10.49 1.83
CA ARG A 266 -37.44 -11.34 1.50
C ARG A 266 -38.14 -11.99 2.70
N GLY A 267 -37.66 -11.82 3.92
CA GLY A 267 -38.30 -12.41 5.10
C GLY A 267 -38.21 -11.54 6.34
N GLY A 268 -39.26 -10.75 6.60
CA GLY A 268 -39.53 -10.18 7.93
C GLY A 268 -39.52 -8.64 8.01
N ALA A 269 -40.73 -8.09 8.19
CA ALA A 269 -41.10 -6.71 8.55
C ALA A 269 -41.06 -5.63 7.44
N PRO A 270 -42.20 -4.95 7.17
CA PRO A 270 -42.24 -3.83 6.25
C PRO A 270 -41.72 -2.56 6.96
N ALA A 271 -40.51 -2.12 6.63
CA ALA A 271 -40.08 -0.77 7.00
C ALA A 271 -40.74 0.23 6.05
N ILE A 272 -41.76 0.90 6.57
CA ILE A 272 -42.37 2.10 6.01
C ILE A 272 -41.27 3.15 5.82
N GLY A 273 -40.91 3.47 4.56
CA GLY A 273 -40.05 4.61 4.23
C GLY A 273 -38.82 4.31 3.35
N GLY A 274 -39.02 4.38 2.03
CA GLY A 274 -38.05 4.92 1.06
C GLY A 274 -36.75 4.15 0.77
N SER A 275 -36.22 4.35 -0.43
CA SER A 275 -34.89 3.91 -0.90
C SER A 275 -33.72 4.33 0.01
N GLY A 276 -33.91 5.29 0.91
CA GLY A 276 -32.93 5.70 1.91
C GLY A 276 -32.53 4.58 2.88
N SER A 277 -33.49 3.81 3.40
CA SER A 277 -33.21 2.75 4.38
C SER A 277 -32.33 1.61 3.86
N LYS A 278 -32.48 1.24 2.58
CA LYS A 278 -31.64 0.23 1.92
C LYS A 278 -30.23 0.75 1.62
N VAL A 279 -30.10 2.03 1.25
CA VAL A 279 -28.82 2.67 1.01
C VAL A 279 -28.01 2.72 2.31
N ASP A 280 -28.66 3.14 3.40
CA ASP A 280 -28.01 3.21 4.71
C ASP A 280 -27.56 1.83 5.19
N ALA A 281 -28.36 0.79 4.98
CA ALA A 281 -27.99 -0.59 5.28
C ALA A 281 -26.79 -1.08 4.46
N CYS A 282 -26.76 -0.77 3.16
CA CYS A 282 -25.63 -1.07 2.28
C CYS A 282 -24.35 -0.35 2.74
N VAL A 283 -24.43 0.96 3.03
CA VAL A 283 -23.28 1.75 3.52
C VAL A 283 -22.79 1.20 4.86
N ALA A 284 -23.69 0.91 5.80
CA ALA A 284 -23.34 0.38 7.11
C ALA A 284 -22.69 -1.01 7.03
N ASN A 285 -23.15 -1.89 6.14
CA ASN A 285 -22.54 -3.20 5.92
C ASN A 285 -21.11 -3.06 5.39
N ILE A 286 -20.88 -2.16 4.43
CA ILE A 286 -19.54 -1.91 3.88
C ILE A 286 -18.61 -1.33 4.96
N LYS A 287 -19.07 -0.33 5.71
CA LYS A 287 -18.29 0.25 6.80
C LYS A 287 -17.87 -0.78 7.84
N ARG A 288 -18.77 -1.71 8.21
CA ARG A 288 -18.45 -2.79 9.15
C ARG A 288 -17.29 -3.67 8.67
N GLN A 289 -17.15 -3.87 7.35
CA GLN A 289 -16.01 -4.60 6.79
C GLN A 289 -14.69 -3.84 6.92
N LEU A 290 -14.72 -2.50 7.08
CA LEU A 290 -13.53 -1.65 7.21
C LEU A 290 -13.10 -1.42 8.67
N ILE A 291 -13.74 -2.08 9.64
CA ILE A 291 -13.39 -1.99 11.06
C ILE A 291 -12.51 -3.17 11.45
N THR A 292 -11.37 -2.87 12.08
CA THR A 292 -10.45 -3.81 12.73
C THR A 292 -10.53 -3.64 14.25
N PRO A 293 -9.89 -4.51 15.06
CA PRO A 293 -9.85 -4.32 16.51
C PRO A 293 -9.24 -3.00 16.97
N VAL A 294 -8.45 -2.33 16.12
CA VAL A 294 -7.68 -1.13 16.50
C VAL A 294 -7.93 0.08 15.60
N ASN A 295 -8.63 -0.06 14.48
CA ASN A 295 -8.96 1.04 13.57
C ASN A 295 -10.37 0.92 12.99
N ASP A 296 -10.99 2.07 12.71
CA ASP A 296 -12.07 2.22 11.74
C ASP A 296 -11.48 2.90 10.50
N TRP A 297 -11.20 2.13 9.46
CA TRP A 297 -10.51 2.66 8.28
C TRP A 297 -11.35 3.70 7.52
N ALA A 298 -12.67 3.57 7.51
CA ALA A 298 -13.54 4.55 6.86
C ALA A 298 -13.47 5.89 7.62
N ALA A 299 -13.61 5.85 8.95
CA ALA A 299 -13.53 7.04 9.78
C ALA A 299 -12.13 7.67 9.76
N THR A 300 -11.07 6.86 9.76
CA THR A 300 -9.68 7.33 9.68
C THR A 300 -9.41 8.06 8.37
N ILE A 301 -9.81 7.48 7.23
CA ILE A 301 -9.62 8.12 5.92
C ILE A 301 -10.43 9.41 5.85
N ASP A 302 -11.68 9.39 6.28
CA ASP A 302 -12.54 10.58 6.28
C ASP A 302 -11.99 11.66 7.20
N HIS A 303 -11.50 11.30 8.38
CA HIS A 303 -10.86 12.24 9.29
C HIS A 303 -9.61 12.87 8.65
N ALA A 304 -8.72 12.06 8.07
CA ALA A 304 -7.50 12.53 7.42
C ALA A 304 -7.82 13.48 6.25
N LEU A 305 -8.75 13.10 5.36
CA LEU A 305 -9.17 13.95 4.25
C LEU A 305 -9.83 15.24 4.74
N ASN A 306 -10.60 15.18 5.83
CA ASN A 306 -11.31 16.34 6.35
C ASN A 306 -10.43 17.33 7.12
N SER A 307 -9.43 16.84 7.86
CA SER A 307 -8.54 17.67 8.68
C SER A 307 -7.32 18.17 7.91
N CYS A 308 -6.83 17.41 6.93
CA CYS A 308 -5.64 17.78 6.17
C CYS A 308 -5.93 18.65 4.95
N ILE A 309 -7.05 18.47 4.25
CA ILE A 309 -7.36 19.25 3.05
C ILE A 309 -7.91 20.62 3.45
N ARG A 310 -7.07 21.65 3.36
CA ARG A 310 -7.43 23.01 3.81
C ARG A 310 -8.43 23.69 2.88
N ASN A 311 -8.31 23.44 1.58
CA ASN A 311 -9.15 24.04 0.53
C ASN A 311 -9.97 22.95 -0.17
N LYS A 312 -11.07 22.53 0.45
CA LYS A 312 -11.97 21.54 -0.19
C LYS A 312 -12.63 22.16 -1.43
N PRO A 313 -12.54 21.53 -2.61
CA PRO A 313 -13.25 22.00 -3.79
C PRO A 313 -14.76 22.00 -3.49
N THR A 314 -15.43 23.14 -3.69
CA THR A 314 -16.86 23.30 -3.43
C THR A 314 -17.65 22.25 -4.21
N GLY A 315 -18.46 21.43 -3.51
CA GLY A 315 -19.29 20.38 -4.13
C GLY A 315 -18.61 19.03 -4.35
N GLN A 316 -17.33 18.84 -4.00
CA GLN A 316 -16.71 17.52 -3.97
C GLN A 316 -16.76 16.93 -2.56
N SER A 317 -17.56 15.88 -2.40
CA SER A 317 -17.46 15.04 -1.21
C SER A 317 -16.41 13.96 -1.46
N LEU A 318 -15.25 14.13 -0.83
CA LEU A 318 -14.07 13.26 -1.00
C LEU A 318 -14.07 12.08 -0.02
N GLY A 319 -14.97 12.08 0.97
CA GLY A 319 -15.02 11.04 1.98
C GLY A 319 -15.54 9.71 1.44
N ILE A 320 -15.04 8.62 2.00
CA ILE A 320 -15.50 7.25 1.84
C ILE A 320 -17.02 7.19 1.99
N ASP A 321 -17.59 7.90 2.97
CA ASP A 321 -19.04 7.95 3.19
C ASP A 321 -19.83 8.37 1.96
N SER A 322 -19.41 9.44 1.30
CA SER A 322 -20.12 9.91 0.12
C SER A 322 -19.95 8.96 -1.06
N LEU A 323 -18.79 8.35 -1.18
CA LEU A 323 -18.51 7.39 -2.23
C LEU A 323 -19.36 6.13 -2.05
N LEU A 324 -19.46 5.61 -0.82
CA LEU A 324 -20.33 4.49 -0.49
C LEU A 324 -21.80 4.82 -0.72
N ASN A 325 -22.25 6.02 -0.34
CA ASN A 325 -23.63 6.46 -0.58
C ASN A 325 -23.99 6.49 -2.07
N VAL A 326 -23.12 7.07 -2.91
CA VAL A 326 -23.34 7.10 -4.37
C VAL A 326 -23.29 5.69 -4.97
N GLY A 327 -22.34 4.86 -4.53
CA GLY A 327 -22.21 3.47 -4.96
C GLY A 327 -23.45 2.64 -4.62
N CYS A 328 -23.85 2.62 -3.35
CA CYS A 328 -25.01 1.88 -2.86
C CYS A 328 -26.32 2.33 -3.53
N ARG A 329 -26.55 3.64 -3.73
CA ARG A 329 -27.72 4.15 -4.46
C ARG A 329 -27.81 3.59 -5.87
N LYS A 330 -26.67 3.53 -6.58
CA LYS A 330 -26.63 3.02 -7.95
C LYS A 330 -26.86 1.51 -8.02
N VAL A 331 -26.32 0.74 -7.09
CA VAL A 331 -26.56 -0.72 -7.08
C VAL A 331 -28.02 -1.03 -6.75
N ILE A 332 -28.61 -0.34 -5.76
CA ILE A 332 -30.01 -0.56 -5.38
C ILE A 332 -30.98 -0.16 -6.50
N ALA A 333 -30.61 0.84 -7.31
CA ALA A 333 -31.39 1.27 -8.47
C ALA A 333 -31.24 0.34 -9.69
N ASP A 334 -30.19 -0.48 -9.75
CA ASP A 334 -29.96 -1.39 -10.86
C ASP A 334 -30.53 -2.78 -10.58
N THR A 335 -31.52 -3.18 -11.38
CA THR A 335 -32.18 -4.49 -11.30
C THR A 335 -31.54 -5.54 -12.23
N SER A 336 -30.57 -5.15 -13.06
CA SER A 336 -29.92 -6.04 -14.04
C SER A 336 -28.74 -6.84 -13.46
N GLY A 337 -28.23 -6.48 -12.27
CA GLY A 337 -27.03 -7.07 -11.66
C GLY A 337 -25.71 -6.56 -12.25
N THR A 338 -25.75 -5.71 -13.29
CA THR A 338 -24.58 -5.12 -13.94
C THR A 338 -23.80 -4.21 -12.98
N ALA A 339 -24.51 -3.43 -12.17
CA ALA A 339 -23.95 -2.49 -11.20
C ALA A 339 -23.20 -3.20 -10.08
N THR A 340 -23.63 -4.40 -9.66
CA THR A 340 -22.90 -5.21 -8.68
C THR A 340 -21.54 -5.64 -9.23
N GLY A 341 -21.49 -6.16 -10.47
CA GLY A 341 -20.23 -6.54 -11.11
C GLY A 341 -19.30 -5.35 -11.37
N GLN A 342 -19.88 -4.21 -11.75
CA GLN A 342 -19.15 -2.94 -11.85
C GLN A 342 -18.62 -2.50 -10.48
N LEU A 343 -19.42 -2.57 -9.42
CA LEU A 343 -18.98 -2.16 -8.10
C LEU A 343 -17.85 -3.05 -7.55
N LYS A 344 -17.91 -4.37 -7.76
CA LYS A 344 -16.79 -5.28 -7.48
C LYS A 344 -15.52 -4.81 -8.20
N THR A 345 -15.61 -4.54 -9.50
CA THR A 345 -14.46 -4.04 -10.29
C THR A 345 -13.91 -2.72 -9.73
N GLY A 346 -14.79 -1.84 -9.24
CA GLY A 346 -14.39 -0.60 -8.56
C GLY A 346 -13.63 -0.86 -7.26
N PHE A 347 -14.14 -1.75 -6.40
CA PHE A 347 -13.46 -2.13 -5.17
C PHE A 347 -12.15 -2.86 -5.41
N ASP A 348 -12.07 -3.72 -6.44
CA ASP A 348 -10.81 -4.35 -6.86
C ASP A 348 -9.75 -3.32 -7.27
N PHE A 349 -10.17 -2.22 -7.94
CA PHE A 349 -9.28 -1.10 -8.23
C PHE A 349 -8.82 -0.38 -6.95
N VAL A 350 -9.73 -0.11 -6.00
CA VAL A 350 -9.37 0.50 -4.72
C VAL A 350 -8.39 -0.37 -3.95
N ASN A 351 -8.62 -1.68 -3.93
CA ASN A 351 -7.71 -2.67 -3.34
C ASN A 351 -6.32 -2.57 -3.96
N ASN A 352 -6.23 -2.54 -5.29
CA ASN A 352 -4.94 -2.44 -5.97
C ASN A 352 -4.25 -1.09 -5.73
N LEU A 353 -5.02 0.00 -5.56
CA LEU A 353 -4.47 1.30 -5.18
C LEU A 353 -3.94 1.30 -3.75
N ILE A 354 -4.69 0.75 -2.78
CA ILE A 354 -4.23 0.59 -1.39
C ILE A 354 -2.97 -0.28 -1.36
N ASP A 355 -2.97 -1.40 -2.09
CA ASP A 355 -1.82 -2.28 -2.25
C ASP A 355 -0.59 -1.52 -2.77
N ALA A 356 -0.77 -0.68 -3.80
CA ALA A 356 0.31 0.15 -4.33
C ALA A 356 0.86 1.11 -3.26
N MET A 357 -0.02 1.73 -2.48
CA MET A 357 0.39 2.65 -1.40
C MET A 357 1.10 1.92 -0.25
N VAL A 358 0.66 0.71 0.10
CA VAL A 358 1.29 -0.12 1.14
C VAL A 358 2.65 -0.62 0.69
N GLU A 359 2.81 -1.05 -0.57
CA GLU A 359 4.12 -1.43 -1.12
C GLU A 359 5.16 -0.29 -0.99
N ARG A 360 4.71 0.95 -1.16
CA ARG A 360 5.55 2.15 -1.00
C ARG A 360 5.88 2.44 0.47
N SER A 361 4.90 2.31 1.36
CA SER A 361 5.13 2.52 2.80
C SER A 361 6.04 1.45 3.42
N LYS A 362 6.11 0.25 2.82
CA LYS A 362 6.99 -0.83 3.24
C LYS A 362 8.34 -0.88 2.51
N ARG A 363 8.77 0.21 1.88
CA ARG A 363 10.12 0.34 1.29
C ARG A 363 11.24 -0.11 2.24
N PHE A 364 11.06 0.07 3.54
CA PHE A 364 12.00 -0.39 4.57
C PHE A 364 12.06 -1.91 4.77
N CYS A 365 11.21 -2.69 4.13
CA CYS A 365 11.19 -4.14 4.32
C CYS A 365 12.28 -4.87 3.54
N GLY A 366 12.78 -4.31 2.44
CA GLY A 366 13.76 -4.97 1.54
C GLY A 366 13.25 -6.24 0.83
N GLY A 367 12.11 -6.81 1.25
CA GLY A 367 11.51 -7.99 0.65
C GLY A 367 12.45 -9.21 0.59
N PRO A 368 12.05 -10.27 -0.12
CA PRO A 368 12.91 -11.43 -0.38
C PRO A 368 13.98 -11.18 -1.45
N HIS A 369 13.94 -10.06 -2.17
CA HIS A 369 14.87 -9.73 -3.26
C HIS A 369 16.14 -8.99 -2.79
N CYS A 370 16.14 -8.40 -1.59
CA CYS A 370 17.33 -7.78 -1.00
C CYS A 370 18.10 -8.71 -0.03
N GLN A 371 17.75 -10.00 0.02
CA GLN A 371 18.38 -11.01 0.89
C GLN A 371 19.57 -11.70 0.24
#